data_AF-A0A923J2N1-F1
#
_entry.id   AF-A0A923J2N1-F1
#
_cell.length_a   1.000
_cell.length_b   1.000
_cell.length_c   1.000
_cell.angle_alpha   90.00
_cell.angle_beta   90.00
_cell.angle_gamma   90.00
#
_symmetry.space_group_name_H-M   'P 1'
#
loop_
_entity.id
_entity.type
_entity.pdbx_description
1 polymer ?
#
loop_
_entity_poly.entity_id
_entity_poly.type
_entity_poly.pdbx_seq_one_letter_code
_entity_poly.pdbx_strand_id
1 'polypeptide(L)'
;MRQQVIRFSSSGTSKLNAIPKNINIKFTECSDISIMDVNHYYKKGYFYRIFHKTPKVIKGNWEVNVEIDDKFRNAKEIKYVKANNTDENHLVKITDVNVYPMSVDSTFFVPKDWIVKNPYLEDDKGNIYACRGFGWGDDGEVQKVTADFQSPYFNKIKKLYLGFTYKVDGMDKKIKIELKQK
;
A
#
# COMPACT_ATOMS: atom_id res chain seq x y z
N MET A 1 6.52 -13.29 20.90
CA MET A 1 5.08 -13.00 21.05
C MET A 1 4.46 -13.10 19.65
N ARG A 2 3.42 -13.92 19.43
CA ARG A 2 2.77 -14.01 18.11
C ARG A 2 1.69 -12.94 18.02
N GLN A 3 1.80 -12.04 17.05
CA GLN A 3 0.82 -10.99 16.78
C GLN A 3 -0.24 -11.53 15.82
N GLN A 4 -1.52 -11.50 16.21
CA GLN A 4 -2.63 -11.68 15.27
C GLN A 4 -2.95 -10.31 14.66
N VAL A 5 -3.06 -10.26 13.33
CA VAL A 5 -3.37 -9.04 12.59
C VAL A 5 -4.80 -9.15 12.07
N ILE A 6 -5.71 -8.34 12.63
CA ILE A 6 -7.05 -8.16 12.08
C ILE A 6 -6.93 -7.14 10.94
N ARG A 7 -7.28 -7.54 9.72
CA ARG A 7 -7.26 -6.67 8.54
C ARG A 7 -8.68 -6.37 8.09
N PHE A 8 -8.97 -5.08 7.90
CA PHE A 8 -10.19 -4.62 7.27
C PHE A 8 -9.87 -4.19 5.84
N SER A 9 -10.64 -4.66 4.86
CA SER A 9 -10.55 -4.24 3.46
C SER A 9 -11.87 -3.63 2.99
N SER A 10 -11.78 -2.65 2.10
CA SER A 10 -12.92 -2.04 1.42
C SER A 10 -13.09 -2.68 0.04
N SER A 11 -14.32 -2.86 -0.43
CA SER A 11 -14.65 -3.39 -1.77
C SER A 11 -14.39 -2.39 -2.91
N GLY A 12 -13.61 -1.33 -2.68
CA GLY A 12 -13.20 -0.36 -3.70
C GLY A 12 -14.26 0.69 -4.08
N THR A 13 -15.47 0.64 -3.53
CA THR A 13 -16.57 1.58 -3.81
C THR A 13 -17.00 2.43 -2.61
N SER A 14 -16.45 2.14 -1.42
CA SER A 14 -16.78 2.83 -0.19
C SER A 14 -16.20 4.25 -0.21
N LYS A 15 -17.05 5.28 -0.30
CA LYS A 15 -16.65 6.66 0.05
C LYS A 15 -16.01 6.62 1.45
N LEU A 16 -14.94 7.38 1.70
CA LEU A 16 -14.26 7.47 3.01
C LEU A 16 -15.25 7.69 4.18
N ASN A 17 -16.35 8.38 3.89
CA ASN A 17 -17.46 8.68 4.82
C ASN A 17 -18.25 7.43 5.28
N ALA A 18 -18.09 6.26 4.63
CA ALA A 18 -18.74 5.01 4.99
C ALA A 18 -17.93 4.17 6.01
N ILE A 19 -16.74 4.64 6.41
CA ILE A 19 -15.94 3.99 7.46
C ILE A 19 -16.65 4.19 8.80
N PRO A 20 -17.05 3.11 9.51
CA PRO A 20 -17.75 3.21 10.78
C PRO A 20 -16.87 3.89 11.83
N LYS A 21 -17.47 4.68 12.72
CA LYS A 21 -16.73 5.33 13.81
C LYS A 21 -16.16 4.29 14.80
N ASN A 22 -16.93 3.24 15.05
CA ASN A 22 -16.59 2.18 15.98
C ASN A 22 -16.85 0.81 15.33
N ILE A 23 -15.92 -0.12 15.51
CA ILE A 23 -16.10 -1.53 15.18
C ILE A 23 -16.04 -2.30 16.50
N ASN A 24 -17.10 -3.06 16.78
CA ASN A 24 -17.19 -3.94 17.94
C ASN A 24 -17.13 -5.38 17.46
N ILE A 25 -16.13 -6.13 17.95
CA ILE A 25 -15.93 -7.54 17.61
C ILE A 25 -16.14 -8.35 18.89
N LYS A 26 -17.15 -9.22 18.87
CA LYS A 26 -17.41 -10.17 19.95
C LYS A 26 -17.02 -11.57 19.49
N PHE A 27 -16.31 -12.29 20.35
CA PHE A 27 -15.95 -13.68 20.09
C PHE A 27 -15.88 -14.46 21.42
N THR A 28 -16.19 -15.74 21.35
CA THR A 28 -16.31 -16.60 22.54
C THR A 28 -15.10 -17.51 22.75
N GLU A 29 -14.20 -17.56 21.76
CA GLU A 29 -13.07 -18.47 21.73
C GLU A 29 -11.88 -17.82 21.01
N CYS A 30 -10.69 -17.92 21.61
CA CYS A 30 -9.42 -17.61 20.97
C CYS A 30 -8.55 -18.87 21.01
N SER A 31 -7.95 -19.21 19.87
CA SER A 31 -7.06 -20.37 19.74
C SER A 31 -5.67 -19.92 19.28
N ASP A 32 -4.66 -20.69 19.69
CA ASP A 32 -3.25 -20.46 19.40
C ASP A 32 -2.84 -20.72 17.94
N ILE A 33 -3.81 -20.93 17.05
CA ILE A 33 -3.54 -21.41 15.71
C ILE A 33 -4.16 -20.56 14.60
N SER A 34 -3.27 -20.04 13.74
CA SER A 34 -3.51 -19.56 12.39
C SER A 34 -3.85 -20.70 11.39
N ILE A 35 -4.81 -21.56 11.72
CA ILE A 35 -5.33 -22.54 10.75
C ILE A 35 -6.68 -22.03 10.32
N MET A 36 -6.69 -21.36 9.16
CA MET A 36 -7.81 -21.56 8.26
C MET A 36 -8.02 -23.08 8.13
N ASP A 37 -9.07 -23.53 8.79
CA ASP A 37 -9.87 -24.66 8.37
C ASP A 37 -9.41 -26.09 8.74
N VAL A 38 -9.13 -26.35 10.03
CA VAL A 38 -8.99 -27.73 10.56
C VAL A 38 -10.21 -28.59 10.19
N ASN A 39 -11.42 -28.00 10.20
CA ASN A 39 -12.66 -28.68 9.84
C ASN A 39 -12.73 -29.06 8.34
N HIS A 40 -12.18 -28.24 7.44
CA HIS A 40 -12.12 -28.56 6.01
C HIS A 40 -11.11 -29.65 5.68
N TYR A 41 -9.98 -29.70 6.40
CA TYR A 41 -9.02 -30.80 6.25
C TYR A 41 -9.53 -32.11 6.87
N TYR A 42 -10.26 -32.05 7.99
CA TYR A 42 -10.89 -33.23 8.60
C TYR A 42 -11.97 -33.83 7.70
N LYS A 43 -12.86 -33.00 7.12
CA LYS A 43 -13.91 -33.47 6.20
C LYS A 43 -13.38 -34.10 4.91
N LYS A 44 -12.13 -33.78 4.53
CA LYS A 44 -11.50 -34.33 3.31
C LYS A 44 -10.48 -35.45 3.56
N GLY A 45 -10.31 -35.91 4.81
CA GLY A 45 -9.53 -37.12 5.13
C GLY A 45 -8.01 -37.00 4.98
N TYR A 46 -7.45 -35.78 4.87
CA TYR A 46 -6.05 -35.61 4.46
C TYR A 46 -4.99 -35.64 5.57
N PHE A 47 -5.33 -35.60 6.87
CA PHE A 47 -4.30 -35.49 7.92
C PHE A 47 -4.65 -36.23 9.21
N TYR A 48 -4.17 -37.47 9.33
CA TYR A 48 -4.19 -38.21 10.60
C TYR A 48 -2.89 -38.06 11.42
N ARG A 49 -1.93 -37.21 11.01
CA ARG A 49 -0.54 -37.35 11.52
C ARG A 49 0.28 -36.10 11.92
N ILE A 50 -0.23 -34.87 11.97
CA ILE A 50 0.65 -33.68 12.22
C ILE A 50 0.23 -32.77 13.38
N PHE A 51 -0.53 -33.25 14.37
CA PHE A 51 -0.74 -32.47 15.61
C PHE A 51 -0.62 -33.36 16.85
N HIS A 52 0.58 -33.44 17.44
CA HIS A 52 0.83 -34.18 18.69
C HIS A 52 0.26 -33.49 19.94
N LYS A 53 -0.35 -32.30 19.82
CA LYS A 53 -1.01 -31.60 20.93
C LYS A 53 -2.32 -30.99 20.43
N THR A 54 -3.40 -31.24 21.16
CA THR A 54 -4.69 -30.56 20.97
C THR A 54 -4.49 -29.04 21.09
N PRO A 55 -5.07 -28.23 20.19
CA PRO A 55 -5.02 -26.78 20.30
C PRO A 55 -5.49 -26.32 21.68
N LYS A 56 -4.81 -25.34 22.28
CA LYS A 56 -5.28 -24.75 23.53
C LYS A 56 -6.34 -23.72 23.19
N VAL A 57 -7.60 -24.03 23.49
CA VAL A 57 -8.72 -23.10 23.33
C VAL A 57 -8.95 -22.39 24.66
N ILE A 58 -8.88 -21.06 24.64
CA ILE A 58 -9.28 -20.22 25.77
C ILE A 58 -10.71 -19.78 25.52
N LYS A 59 -11.64 -20.35 26.30
CA LYS A 59 -13.06 -19.98 26.28
C LYS A 59 -13.28 -18.75 27.16
N GLY A 60 -14.14 -17.86 26.71
CA GLY A 60 -14.53 -16.67 27.45
C GLY A 60 -15.23 -15.67 26.55
N ASN A 61 -15.98 -14.75 27.14
CA ASN A 61 -16.58 -13.67 26.37
C ASN A 61 -15.53 -12.58 26.15
N TRP A 62 -15.10 -12.42 24.91
CA TRP A 62 -14.15 -11.38 24.52
C TRP A 62 -14.86 -10.33 23.68
N GLU A 63 -14.50 -9.07 23.93
CA GLU A 63 -14.99 -7.92 23.20
C GLU A 63 -13.81 -7.02 22.86
N VAL A 64 -13.64 -6.72 21.57
CA VAL A 64 -12.65 -5.77 21.08
C VAL A 64 -13.40 -4.58 20.50
N ASN A 65 -13.13 -3.41 21.08
CA ASN A 65 -13.65 -2.13 20.62
C ASN A 65 -12.55 -1.40 19.86
N VAL A 66 -12.79 -1.11 18.58
CA VAL A 66 -11.89 -0.33 17.73
C VAL A 66 -12.56 1.00 17.41
N GLU A 67 -11.97 2.09 17.87
CA GLU A 67 -12.37 3.45 17.48
C GLU A 67 -11.51 3.93 16.32
N ILE A 68 -12.15 4.43 15.26
CA ILE A 68 -11.45 4.96 14.08
C ILE A 68 -11.39 6.48 14.20
N ASP A 69 -10.17 7.00 14.27
CA ASP A 69 -9.88 8.42 14.38
C ASP A 69 -10.51 9.22 13.21
N ASP A 70 -11.17 10.32 13.56
CA ASP A 70 -11.90 11.19 12.63
C ASP A 70 -11.01 11.73 11.50
N LYS A 71 -9.68 11.82 11.70
CA LYS A 71 -8.75 12.21 10.64
C LYS A 71 -8.74 11.24 9.46
N PHE A 72 -9.00 9.95 9.69
CA PHE A 72 -9.11 8.95 8.63
C PHE A 72 -10.50 8.97 7.99
N ARG A 73 -11.55 9.15 8.80
CA ARG A 73 -12.95 9.17 8.33
C ARG A 73 -13.25 10.37 7.44
N ASN A 74 -12.65 11.52 7.76
CA ASN A 74 -12.83 12.77 7.04
C ASN A 74 -11.74 13.01 5.98
N ALA A 75 -10.81 12.06 5.82
CA ALA A 75 -9.78 12.19 4.82
C ALA A 75 -10.37 12.23 3.41
N LYS A 76 -9.69 12.95 2.52
CA LYS A 76 -9.98 13.00 1.10
C LYS A 76 -8.69 12.75 0.35
N GLU A 77 -8.75 11.89 -0.66
CA GLU A 77 -7.64 11.68 -1.59
C GLU A 77 -7.07 13.02 -2.09
N ILE A 78 -5.74 13.17 -2.02
CA ILE A 78 -5.03 14.31 -2.58
C ILE A 78 -4.34 13.84 -3.86
N LYS A 79 -4.67 14.46 -4.99
CA LYS A 79 -4.10 14.11 -6.29
C LYS A 79 -2.96 15.03 -6.63
N TYR A 80 -1.84 14.44 -7.03
CA TYR A 80 -0.70 15.15 -7.59
C TYR A 80 -0.50 14.74 -9.05
N VAL A 81 -0.09 15.70 -9.87
CA VAL A 81 0.25 15.51 -11.28
C VAL A 81 1.63 16.08 -11.56
N LYS A 82 2.25 15.67 -12.67
CA LYS A 82 3.53 16.22 -13.10
C LYS A 82 3.45 17.75 -13.22
N ALA A 83 4.40 18.47 -12.61
CA ALA A 83 4.35 19.93 -12.55
C ALA A 83 4.58 20.58 -13.91
N ASN A 84 5.69 20.22 -14.59
CA ASN A 84 6.10 20.64 -15.93
C ASN A 84 7.01 19.58 -16.57
N ASN A 85 7.13 19.60 -17.90
CA ASN A 85 8.15 18.85 -18.63
C ASN A 85 9.47 19.65 -18.64
N THR A 86 10.55 19.00 -18.24
CA THR A 86 11.93 19.48 -18.43
C THR A 86 12.66 18.51 -19.36
N ASP A 87 13.79 18.94 -19.92
CA ASP A 87 14.63 18.06 -20.76
C ASP A 87 15.00 16.77 -20.03
N GLU A 88 15.23 16.85 -18.71
CA GLU A 88 15.58 15.70 -17.87
C GLU A 88 14.45 14.67 -17.69
N ASN A 89 13.18 15.07 -17.87
CA ASN A 89 12.03 14.22 -17.54
C ASN A 89 10.97 14.12 -18.63
N HIS A 90 11.18 14.69 -19.82
CA HIS A 90 10.19 14.75 -20.89
C HIS A 90 9.67 13.37 -21.33
N LEU A 91 10.50 12.32 -21.22
CA LEU A 91 10.15 10.93 -21.57
C LEU A 91 9.29 10.22 -20.52
N VAL A 92 9.17 10.80 -19.31
CA VAL A 92 8.40 10.19 -18.22
C VAL A 92 7.01 10.81 -18.17
N LYS A 93 5.99 9.99 -18.41
CA LYS A 93 4.59 10.37 -18.26
C LYS A 93 4.07 9.92 -16.91
N ILE A 94 3.41 10.81 -16.16
CA ILE A 94 2.77 10.48 -14.88
C ILE A 94 1.29 10.79 -15.05
N THR A 95 0.41 9.79 -14.86
CA THR A 95 -1.04 10.03 -14.88
C THR A 95 -1.46 10.78 -13.63
N ASP A 96 -1.11 10.22 -12.48
CA ASP A 96 -1.41 10.77 -11.17
C ASP A 96 -0.59 10.06 -10.08
N VAL A 97 -0.42 10.77 -8.97
CA VAL A 97 0.06 10.26 -7.69
C VAL A 97 -1.00 10.57 -6.66
N ASN A 98 -1.70 9.54 -6.18
CA ASN A 98 -2.85 9.67 -5.31
C ASN A 98 -2.43 9.39 -3.87
N VAL A 99 -2.48 10.42 -3.03
CA VAL A 99 -2.12 10.34 -1.61
C VAL A 99 -3.37 10.06 -0.78
N TYR A 100 -3.39 8.89 -0.15
CA TYR A 100 -4.38 8.44 0.82
C TYR A 100 -3.80 8.48 2.23
N PRO A 101 -4.62 8.40 3.30
CA PRO A 101 -4.12 8.47 4.68
C PRO A 101 -3.03 7.47 5.05
N MET A 102 -3.06 6.27 4.44
CA MET A 102 -2.14 5.17 4.78
C MET A 102 -1.28 4.72 3.61
N SER A 103 -1.57 5.16 2.39
CA SER A 103 -0.85 4.78 1.18
C SER A 103 -0.73 5.91 0.18
N VAL A 104 0.23 5.78 -0.73
CA VAL A 104 0.26 6.60 -1.93
C VAL A 104 0.41 5.67 -3.11
N ASP A 105 -0.54 5.73 -4.03
CA ASP A 105 -0.48 4.96 -5.26
C ASP A 105 -0.04 5.87 -6.40
N SER A 106 0.91 5.40 -7.20
CA SER A 106 1.41 6.11 -8.38
C SER A 106 1.39 5.20 -9.59
N THR A 107 1.01 5.76 -10.73
CA THR A 107 1.23 5.15 -12.04
C THR A 107 2.00 6.12 -12.92
N PHE A 108 3.11 5.64 -13.48
CA PHE A 108 3.91 6.38 -14.43
C PHE A 108 4.46 5.47 -15.53
N PHE A 109 4.86 6.08 -16.65
CA PHE A 109 5.31 5.40 -17.84
C PHE A 109 6.69 5.90 -18.21
N VAL A 110 7.57 4.96 -18.53
CA VAL A 110 8.97 5.19 -18.91
C VAL A 110 9.30 4.50 -20.23
N PRO A 111 10.38 4.90 -20.93
CA PRO A 111 10.88 4.16 -22.08
C PRO A 111 11.15 2.68 -21.77
N LYS A 112 10.95 1.81 -22.76
CA LYS A 112 11.00 0.35 -22.59
C LYS A 112 12.39 -0.19 -22.26
N ASP A 113 13.42 0.53 -22.68
CA ASP A 113 14.83 0.24 -22.43
C ASP A 113 15.28 0.61 -20.99
N TRP A 114 14.45 1.32 -20.23
CA TRP A 114 14.79 1.73 -18.87
C TRP A 114 14.44 0.66 -17.85
N ILE A 115 15.41 0.29 -17.02
CA ILE A 115 15.16 -0.58 -15.86
C ILE A 115 15.04 0.30 -14.62
N VAL A 116 13.80 0.54 -14.16
CA VAL A 116 13.50 1.34 -12.96
C VAL A 116 13.88 0.60 -11.67
N LYS A 117 14.51 1.33 -10.75
CA LYS A 117 14.94 0.87 -9.43
C LYS A 117 14.65 1.94 -8.38
N ASN A 118 14.33 1.49 -7.17
CA ASN A 118 14.24 2.32 -5.98
C ASN A 118 13.40 3.60 -6.15
N PRO A 119 12.13 3.51 -6.61
CA PRO A 119 11.27 4.67 -6.62
C PRO A 119 11.04 5.17 -5.18
N TYR A 120 10.89 6.49 -5.03
CA TYR A 120 10.60 7.15 -3.77
C TYR A 120 9.81 8.43 -4.00
N LEU A 121 9.15 8.90 -2.94
CA LEU A 121 8.62 10.26 -2.89
C LEU A 121 9.48 11.10 -1.95
N GLU A 122 9.62 12.38 -2.25
CA GLU A 122 10.31 13.35 -1.40
C GLU A 122 9.47 14.62 -1.28
N ASP A 123 9.37 15.21 -0.09
CA ASP A 123 8.69 16.51 0.10
C ASP A 123 9.63 17.72 -0.08
N ASP A 124 9.07 18.93 0.05
CA ASP A 124 9.82 20.19 -0.01
C ASP A 124 10.84 20.39 1.14
N LYS A 125 10.83 19.52 2.15
CA LYS A 125 11.74 19.54 3.29
C LYS A 125 12.82 18.46 3.21
N GLY A 126 12.82 17.65 2.16
CA GLY A 126 13.76 16.54 1.97
C GLY A 126 13.38 15.26 2.72
N ASN A 127 12.16 15.15 3.26
CA ASN A 127 11.70 13.90 3.86
C ASN A 127 11.40 12.88 2.76
N ILE A 128 12.00 11.70 2.88
CA ILE A 128 11.83 10.60 1.91
C ILE A 128 10.75 9.64 2.40
N TYR A 129 9.78 9.36 1.54
CA TYR A 129 8.76 8.35 1.74
C TYR A 129 9.07 7.14 0.85
N ALA A 130 9.41 6.03 1.50
CA ALA A 130 9.90 4.85 0.82
C ALA A 130 8.80 4.13 0.02
N CYS A 131 9.19 3.55 -1.10
CA CYS A 131 8.35 2.61 -1.84
C CYS A 131 8.22 1.29 -1.05
N ARG A 132 6.99 0.87 -0.78
CA ARG A 132 6.67 -0.42 -0.15
C ARG A 132 6.67 -1.56 -1.16
N GLY A 133 6.36 -1.26 -2.42
CA GLY A 133 6.40 -2.20 -3.53
C GLY A 133 6.07 -1.52 -4.84
N PHE A 134 6.63 -2.03 -5.93
CA PHE A 134 6.33 -1.57 -7.28
C PHE A 134 6.34 -2.74 -8.26
N GLY A 135 5.62 -2.58 -9.37
CA GLY A 135 5.48 -3.60 -10.41
C GLY A 135 5.45 -2.98 -11.79
N TRP A 136 5.76 -3.82 -12.78
CA TRP A 136 5.85 -3.46 -14.19
C TRP A 136 4.66 -4.03 -14.99
N GLY A 137 4.18 -3.25 -15.94
CA GLY A 137 3.30 -3.70 -17.02
C GLY A 137 3.88 -3.28 -18.37
N ASP A 138 3.72 -4.11 -19.39
CA ASP A 138 4.11 -3.77 -20.77
C ASP A 138 2.88 -3.27 -21.52
N ASP A 139 3.01 -2.11 -22.16
CA ASP A 139 1.97 -1.51 -23.02
C ASP A 139 2.43 -1.42 -24.48
N GLY A 140 3.44 -2.22 -24.86
CA GLY A 140 4.01 -2.28 -26.21
C GLY A 140 5.15 -1.29 -26.41
N GLU A 141 4.85 0.01 -26.37
CA GLU A 141 5.80 1.10 -26.68
C GLU A 141 6.49 1.69 -25.44
N VAL A 142 5.82 1.66 -24.30
CA VAL A 142 6.31 2.17 -23.02
C VAL A 142 6.13 1.13 -21.92
N GLN A 143 6.96 1.21 -20.89
CA GLN A 143 6.79 0.40 -19.70
C GLN A 143 5.96 1.17 -18.68
N LYS A 144 4.83 0.58 -18.27
CA LYS A 144 4.03 1.06 -17.15
C LYS A 144 4.69 0.63 -15.84
N VAL A 145 4.83 1.56 -14.91
CA VAL A 145 5.28 1.31 -13.54
C VAL A 145 4.18 1.72 -12.59
N THR A 146 3.80 0.79 -11.71
CA THR A 146 2.88 1.04 -10.59
C THR A 146 3.68 0.95 -9.30
N ALA A 147 3.55 1.94 -8.42
CA ALA A 147 4.31 1.99 -7.17
C ALA A 147 3.42 2.42 -6.01
N ASP A 148 3.61 1.75 -4.87
CA ASP A 148 2.97 2.05 -3.60
C ASP A 148 4.00 2.59 -2.60
N PHE A 149 3.72 3.74 -1.99
CA PHE A 149 4.64 4.41 -1.05
C PHE A 149 4.05 4.55 0.35
N GLN A 150 4.94 4.83 1.30
CA GLN A 150 4.55 5.39 2.59
C GLN A 150 3.82 6.71 2.38
N SER A 151 2.75 6.92 3.16
CA SER A 151 1.92 8.10 3.00
C SER A 151 2.46 9.31 3.76
N PRO A 152 2.56 10.47 3.09
CA PRO A 152 2.87 11.72 3.75
C PRO A 152 1.60 12.52 4.08
N TYR A 153 0.40 11.92 3.97
CA TYR A 153 -0.91 12.58 3.97
C TYR A 153 -1.13 13.60 5.10
N PHE A 154 -0.68 13.27 6.31
CA PHE A 154 -0.90 14.14 7.48
C PHE A 154 0.13 15.27 7.60
N ASN A 155 1.15 15.30 6.73
CA ASN A 155 2.13 16.36 6.67
C ASN A 155 1.60 17.49 5.77
N LYS A 156 1.87 18.74 6.18
CA LYS A 156 1.64 19.91 5.33
C LYS A 156 2.75 19.99 4.28
N ILE A 157 2.52 19.35 3.14
CA ILE A 157 3.44 19.32 2.00
C ILE A 157 3.03 20.38 0.99
N LYS A 158 3.99 21.18 0.51
CA LYS A 158 3.74 22.14 -0.58
C LYS A 158 4.09 21.57 -1.93
N LYS A 159 5.16 20.76 -1.98
CA LYS A 159 5.64 20.11 -3.20
C LYS A 159 6.03 18.67 -2.90
N LEU A 160 5.72 17.80 -3.85
CA LEU A 160 6.12 16.40 -3.78
C LEU A 160 6.96 16.11 -5.02
N TYR A 161 7.97 15.27 -4.88
CA TYR A 161 8.83 14.84 -5.98
C TYR A 161 8.74 13.32 -6.10
N LEU A 162 8.56 12.81 -7.32
CA LEU A 162 8.76 11.41 -7.64
C LEU A 162 10.20 11.21 -8.10
N GLY A 163 10.99 10.48 -7.34
CA GLY A 163 12.35 10.13 -7.70
C GLY A 163 12.53 8.64 -7.93
N PHE A 164 13.44 8.26 -8.82
CA PHE A 164 13.87 6.88 -9.01
C PHE A 164 15.25 6.82 -9.68
N THR A 165 15.88 5.66 -9.58
CA THR A 165 17.05 5.32 -10.40
C THR A 165 16.56 4.53 -11.62
N TYR A 166 17.15 4.74 -12.78
CA TYR A 166 16.91 3.90 -13.95
C TYR A 166 18.22 3.53 -14.63
N LYS A 167 18.28 2.32 -15.18
CA LYS A 167 19.44 1.85 -15.95
C LYS A 167 19.15 1.97 -17.44
N VAL A 168 20.05 2.63 -18.17
CA VAL A 168 20.06 2.71 -19.64
C VAL A 168 21.50 2.53 -20.11
N ASP A 169 21.71 1.72 -21.15
CA ASP A 169 23.05 1.41 -21.69
C ASP A 169 24.10 1.01 -20.65
N GLY A 170 23.69 0.23 -19.64
CA GLY A 170 24.60 -0.22 -18.59
C GLY A 170 24.84 0.77 -17.45
N MET A 171 24.42 2.04 -17.58
CA MET A 171 24.66 3.11 -16.60
C MET A 171 23.42 3.40 -15.76
N ASP A 172 23.60 3.48 -14.44
CA ASP A 172 22.54 3.92 -13.52
C ASP A 172 22.47 5.46 -13.52
N LYS A 173 21.29 5.99 -13.83
CA LYS A 173 20.96 7.42 -13.78
C LYS A 173 19.88 7.66 -12.73
N LYS A 174 19.86 8.85 -12.14
CA LYS A 174 18.83 9.27 -11.19
C LYS A 174 17.97 10.35 -11.82
N ILE A 175 16.68 10.29 -11.55
CA ILE A 175 15.73 11.33 -11.95
C ILE A 175 14.88 11.74 -10.75
N LYS A 176 14.50 13.02 -10.71
CA LYS A 176 13.61 13.59 -9.72
C LYS A 176 12.61 14.50 -10.44
N ILE A 177 11.34 14.17 -10.34
CA ILE A 177 10.26 14.82 -11.09
C ILE A 177 9.36 15.55 -10.11
N GLU A 178 9.26 16.88 -10.25
CA GLU A 178 8.36 17.68 -9.44
C GLU A 178 6.89 17.37 -9.76
N LEU A 179 6.09 17.23 -8.71
CA LEU A 179 4.66 17.04 -8.73
C LEU A 179 3.97 18.25 -8.10
N LYS A 180 2.86 18.67 -8.70
CA LYS A 180 1.97 19.70 -8.18
C LYS A 180 0.62 19.10 -7.83
N GLN A 181 0.03 19.60 -6.75
CA GLN A 181 -1.33 19.22 -6.38
C GLN A 181 -2.31 19.66 -7.48
N LYS A 182 -3.27 18.79 -7.81
CA LYS A 182 -4.33 19.02 -8.79
C LYS A 182 -5.56 19.64 -8.14
#